data_AF-A0A0D2I3Q1-F1
#
_entry.id   AF-A0A0D2I3Q1-F1
#
_cell.length_a   1.000
_cell.length_b   1.000
_cell.length_c   1.000
_cell.angle_alpha   90.00
_cell.angle_beta   90.00
_cell.angle_gamma   90.00
#
_symmetry.space_group_name_H-M   'P 1'
#
loop_
_entity.id
_entity.type
_entity.pdbx_description
1 polymer ?
#
loop_
_entity_poly.entity_id
_entity_poly.type
_entity_poly.pdbx_seq_one_letter_code
_entity_poly.pdbx_strand_id
1 'polypeptide(L)'
;MEADLTDTHFVSPGAASNESTLDEYAANPRFQQLQTELRSWLVVGASSRDQTRENSASPPDTSRAATRHKPGYQHLWEHVKNSADQIPLKWKIKYLHVWITECAPWLDMFDNERHFGLQVPIIAQKSPAVFHALLALAARTAERRGYTQGSRDSLELYSQAISSLTSSLNTKEPNVMVTACILCVLEMMSVSPRDWRRHVEGCAALFASSGINGFSGGLLQAVFWCYARMDLCGAIIADGSEATTHPIEKWALLPDFSGTEAEKQEAIMAEFLKRGRQIPDMYANCAVYLCAKVCDLLARRTRCVELGEENGCNDESFEQEWNKLWSELQGWYTHRPPEMTPVKEIKTGAGGSPFPMIFFPHWAAISSNQLYHTACILMLEIMNNETLDKGKIIHSSLWHARRVVGISLTNPHPGCINNAIQPLHVAGKLFTHFEEHSIIVKLIDSIEARTGWGSRWRIKDLEATWGYCRGTFT
;
A
#
# COMPACT_ATOMS: atom_id res chain seq x y z
N MET A 1 -36.43 17.67 25.98
CA MET A 1 -36.54 16.30 25.45
C MET A 1 -35.54 16.25 24.30
N GLU A 2 -34.27 16.16 24.68
CA GLU A 2 -33.12 16.15 23.78
C GLU A 2 -33.06 14.78 23.10
N ALA A 3 -32.86 14.80 21.77
CA ALA A 3 -32.68 13.60 20.97
C ALA A 3 -31.19 13.26 20.95
N ASP A 4 -30.88 12.04 21.40
CA ASP A 4 -29.55 11.43 21.39
C ASP A 4 -28.98 11.39 19.97
N LEU A 5 -27.82 12.01 19.79
CA LEU A 5 -26.96 11.84 18.62
C LEU A 5 -26.27 10.48 18.78
N THR A 6 -26.61 9.52 17.93
CA THR A 6 -25.93 8.23 17.89
C THR A 6 -24.51 8.42 17.33
N ASP A 7 -23.52 8.35 18.22
CA ASP A 7 -22.10 8.18 17.87
C ASP A 7 -21.93 6.96 16.96
N THR A 8 -21.49 7.20 15.72
CA THR A 8 -20.99 6.15 14.82
C THR A 8 -19.65 5.66 15.35
N HIS A 9 -19.70 4.72 16.31
CA HIS A 9 -18.51 4.08 16.85
C HIS A 9 -17.73 3.35 15.74
N PHE A 10 -16.49 3.78 15.53
CA PHE A 10 -15.48 3.07 14.74
C PHE A 10 -15.29 1.66 15.33
N VAL A 11 -15.77 0.62 14.65
CA VAL A 11 -15.59 -0.77 15.08
C VAL A 11 -14.12 -1.13 14.86
N SER A 12 -13.33 -1.03 15.93
CA SER A 12 -11.91 -1.39 15.90
C SER A 12 -11.74 -2.88 15.56
N PRO A 13 -10.68 -3.28 14.84
CA PRO A 13 -10.46 -4.66 14.37
C PRO A 13 -10.31 -5.72 15.49
N GLY A 14 -10.26 -5.31 16.76
CA GLY A 14 -10.24 -6.20 17.91
C GLY A 14 -11.63 -6.64 18.40
N ALA A 15 -12.72 -6.08 17.85
CA ALA A 15 -14.07 -6.45 18.23
C ALA A 15 -14.75 -7.23 17.08
N ALA A 16 -14.77 -8.56 17.25
CA ALA A 16 -15.58 -9.53 16.53
C ALA A 16 -15.11 -9.94 15.12
N SER A 17 -14.42 -11.08 15.01
CA SER A 17 -14.92 -12.19 14.18
C SER A 17 -14.28 -13.53 14.57
N ASN A 18 -15.08 -14.43 15.14
CA ASN A 18 -14.80 -15.88 15.20
C ASN A 18 -14.80 -16.57 13.81
N GLU A 19 -14.94 -15.81 12.71
CA GLU A 19 -15.02 -16.32 11.34
C GLU A 19 -13.76 -16.09 10.50
N SER A 20 -12.85 -15.25 10.98
CA SER A 20 -11.54 -15.08 10.37
C SER A 20 -10.52 -15.78 11.25
N THR A 21 -9.61 -16.55 10.66
CA THR A 21 -8.39 -17.08 11.28
C THR A 21 -7.42 -15.99 11.80
N LEU A 22 -7.92 -14.76 12.01
CA LEU A 22 -7.21 -13.55 12.41
C LEU A 22 -6.65 -13.62 13.83
N ASP A 23 -7.36 -14.27 14.76
CA ASP A 23 -7.04 -14.09 16.18
C ASP A 23 -5.76 -14.83 16.61
N GLU A 24 -5.46 -16.02 16.09
CA GLU A 24 -4.33 -16.80 16.63
C GLU A 24 -2.93 -16.25 16.28
N TYR A 25 -2.74 -15.73 15.08
CA TYR A 25 -1.42 -15.24 14.65
C TYR A 25 -1.12 -13.88 15.27
N ALA A 26 -2.08 -12.95 15.23
CA ALA A 26 -1.95 -11.61 15.80
C ALA A 26 -1.87 -11.63 17.34
N ALA A 27 -2.58 -12.56 17.99
CA ALA A 27 -2.52 -12.73 19.45
C ALA A 27 -1.29 -13.54 19.91
N ASN A 28 -0.45 -14.03 19.01
CA ASN A 28 0.73 -14.80 19.39
C ASN A 28 1.75 -13.90 20.13
N PRO A 29 2.12 -14.20 21.40
CA PRO A 29 3.01 -13.34 22.17
C PRO A 29 4.40 -13.18 21.53
N ARG A 30 4.94 -14.23 20.90
CA ARG A 30 6.23 -14.17 20.20
C ARG A 30 6.16 -13.22 19.00
N PHE A 31 5.05 -13.22 18.27
CA PHE A 31 4.86 -12.30 17.15
C PHE A 31 4.81 -10.84 17.62
N GLN A 32 4.05 -10.55 18.68
CA GLN A 32 3.95 -9.20 19.25
C GLN A 32 5.30 -8.68 19.78
N GLN A 33 6.09 -9.56 20.41
CA GLN A 33 7.45 -9.26 20.84
C GLN A 33 8.35 -8.89 19.64
N LEU A 34 8.35 -9.72 18.60
CA LEU A 34 9.13 -9.50 17.38
C LEU A 34 8.73 -8.22 16.64
N GLN A 35 7.44 -7.91 16.57
CA GLN A 35 6.94 -6.66 16.01
C GLN A 35 7.47 -5.45 16.79
N THR A 36 7.49 -5.53 18.11
CA THR A 36 8.02 -4.47 18.97
C THR A 36 9.53 -4.30 18.77
N GLU A 37 10.29 -5.41 18.74
CA GLU A 37 11.74 -5.41 18.47
C GLU A 37 12.06 -4.75 17.12
N LEU A 38 11.37 -5.19 16.07
CA LEU A 38 11.56 -4.63 14.73
C LEU A 38 11.26 -3.13 14.71
N ARG A 39 10.12 -2.70 15.26
CA ARG A 39 9.76 -1.28 15.32
C ARG A 39 10.82 -0.45 16.04
N SER A 40 11.25 -0.90 17.22
CA SER A 40 12.30 -0.21 17.98
C SER A 40 13.58 -0.08 17.18
N TRP A 41 13.98 -1.14 16.47
CA TRP A 41 15.16 -1.13 15.62
C TRP A 41 15.03 -0.17 14.42
N LEU A 42 13.87 -0.13 13.74
CA LEU A 42 13.63 0.77 12.61
C LEU A 42 13.75 2.25 13.04
N VAL A 43 13.16 2.61 14.19
CA VAL A 43 13.21 3.98 14.73
C VAL A 43 14.63 4.35 15.15
N VAL A 44 15.32 3.50 15.93
CA VAL A 44 16.70 3.74 16.36
C VAL A 44 17.64 3.83 15.15
N GLY A 45 17.47 2.95 14.17
CA GLY A 45 18.23 2.92 12.93
C GLY A 45 18.10 4.19 12.11
N ALA A 46 16.94 4.85 12.14
CA ALA A 46 16.71 6.15 11.52
C ALA A 46 17.32 7.32 12.32
N SER A 47 17.34 7.21 13.66
CA SER A 47 17.85 8.23 14.57
C SER A 47 19.37 8.23 14.77
N SER A 48 20.09 7.16 14.39
CA SER A 48 21.55 7.02 14.57
C SER A 48 22.40 7.95 13.68
N ARG A 49 21.91 9.17 13.40
CA ARG A 49 22.54 10.21 12.56
C ARG A 49 23.89 10.74 13.04
N ASP A 50 24.33 10.47 14.28
CA ASP A 50 25.32 11.35 14.91
C ASP A 50 26.67 10.74 15.36
N GLN A 51 26.99 9.46 15.11
CA GLN A 51 28.26 8.88 15.65
C GLN A 51 29.27 8.30 14.66
N THR A 52 28.94 8.08 13.39
CA THR A 52 29.98 7.72 12.40
C THR A 52 30.37 8.94 11.59
N ARG A 53 31.23 9.76 12.20
CA ARG A 53 32.11 10.70 11.48
C ARG A 53 32.73 9.96 10.29
N GLU A 54 32.64 10.60 9.13
CA GLU A 54 33.57 10.41 8.02
C GLU A 54 35.00 10.40 8.57
N ASN A 55 35.60 9.21 8.64
CA ASN A 55 37.05 8.96 8.65
C ASN A 55 37.25 7.46 8.82
N SER A 56 37.20 6.74 7.70
CA SER A 56 37.87 5.44 7.57
C SER A 56 38.49 5.42 6.20
N ALA A 57 39.73 5.91 6.12
CA ALA A 57 40.58 5.70 4.97
C ALA A 57 40.67 4.19 4.71
N SER A 58 40.26 3.76 3.52
CA SER A 58 40.42 2.38 3.07
C SER A 58 41.91 2.01 3.12
N PRO A 59 42.33 0.92 3.78
CA PRO A 59 43.71 0.45 3.67
C PRO A 59 43.95 -0.02 2.23
N PRO A 60 45.16 0.11 1.69
CA PRO A 60 45.48 -0.40 0.36
C PRO A 60 45.37 -1.93 0.34
N ASP A 61 44.53 -2.41 -0.57
CA ASP A 61 44.27 -3.82 -0.89
C ASP A 61 45.59 -4.58 -1.11
N THR A 62 46.03 -5.30 -0.08
CA THR A 62 47.17 -6.21 -0.14
C THR A 62 46.79 -7.57 0.44
N SER A 63 45.82 -8.23 -0.20
CA SER A 63 45.79 -9.71 -0.33
C SER A 63 44.67 -10.15 -1.27
N ARG A 64 44.91 -10.13 -2.59
CA ARG A 64 44.14 -10.96 -3.52
C ARG A 64 44.55 -12.43 -3.33
N ALA A 65 44.16 -13.01 -2.20
CA ALA A 65 43.93 -14.45 -2.14
C ALA A 65 42.74 -14.74 -3.05
N ALA A 66 42.90 -15.67 -3.99
CA ALA A 66 41.86 -16.06 -4.93
C ALA A 66 40.69 -16.73 -4.20
N THR A 67 39.80 -15.94 -3.62
CA THR A 67 38.46 -16.39 -3.23
C THR A 67 37.74 -16.75 -4.53
N ARG A 68 37.61 -18.06 -4.79
CA ARG A 68 36.77 -18.56 -5.88
C ARG A 68 35.40 -17.89 -5.75
N HIS A 69 35.04 -17.05 -6.71
CA HIS A 69 33.76 -16.35 -6.70
C HIS A 69 32.65 -17.39 -6.69
N LYS A 70 31.98 -17.53 -5.55
CA LYS A 70 30.92 -18.52 -5.39
C LYS A 70 29.67 -18.03 -6.14
N PRO A 71 29.12 -18.81 -7.09
CA PRO A 71 27.91 -18.42 -7.80
C PRO A 71 26.73 -18.21 -6.84
N GLY A 72 25.86 -17.23 -7.12
CA GLY A 72 24.74 -16.88 -6.26
C GLY A 72 23.78 -18.05 -5.95
N TYR A 73 23.51 -18.93 -6.92
CA TYR A 73 22.64 -20.11 -6.71
C TYR A 73 23.18 -21.05 -5.63
N GLN A 74 24.50 -21.09 -5.39
CA GLN A 74 25.08 -21.92 -4.35
C GLN A 74 24.81 -21.33 -2.97
N HIS A 75 24.88 -20.00 -2.82
CA HIS A 75 24.48 -19.33 -1.59
C HIS A 75 22.98 -19.49 -1.31
N LEU A 76 22.14 -19.36 -2.33
CA LEU A 76 20.70 -19.64 -2.20
C LEU A 76 20.46 -21.06 -1.69
N TRP A 77 21.18 -22.05 -2.23
CA TRP A 77 21.00 -23.43 -1.82
C TRP A 77 21.47 -23.71 -0.39
N GLU A 78 22.45 -22.95 0.11
CA GLU A 78 22.83 -22.99 1.52
C GLU A 78 21.74 -22.44 2.43
N HIS A 79 21.14 -21.30 2.07
CA HIS A 79 19.98 -20.77 2.80
C HIS A 79 18.81 -21.76 2.81
N VAL A 80 18.48 -22.31 1.63
CA VAL A 80 17.38 -23.26 1.47
C VAL A 80 17.62 -24.57 2.24
N LYS A 81 18.84 -25.11 2.23
CA LYS A 81 19.17 -26.35 2.96
C LYS A 81 19.43 -26.15 4.44
N ASN A 82 19.56 -24.92 4.92
CA ASN A 82 19.79 -24.64 6.33
C ASN A 82 18.66 -25.24 7.16
N SER A 83 18.95 -26.26 7.97
CA SER A 83 17.93 -26.96 8.76
C SER A 83 17.71 -26.31 10.14
N ALA A 84 18.41 -25.21 10.46
CA ALA A 84 18.28 -24.50 11.72
C ALA A 84 16.86 -23.95 11.95
N ASP A 85 16.14 -23.64 10.87
CA ASP A 85 14.76 -23.18 10.91
C ASP A 85 13.73 -24.30 11.12
N GLN A 86 14.16 -25.58 11.10
CA GLN A 86 13.31 -26.76 11.19
C GLN A 86 12.21 -26.84 10.11
N ILE A 87 12.31 -26.03 9.05
CA ILE A 87 11.32 -26.01 7.96
C ILE A 87 11.73 -27.03 6.90
N PRO A 88 10.86 -28.00 6.56
CA PRO A 88 11.16 -28.97 5.51
C PRO A 88 11.50 -28.31 4.17
N LEU A 89 12.53 -28.84 3.48
CA LEU A 89 12.98 -28.36 2.17
C LEU A 89 11.84 -28.19 1.16
N LYS A 90 10.89 -29.14 1.13
CA LYS A 90 9.71 -29.09 0.26
C LYS A 90 8.87 -27.81 0.45
N TRP A 91 8.78 -27.33 1.69
CA TRP A 91 7.99 -26.14 2.02
C TRP A 91 8.72 -24.87 1.62
N LYS A 92 10.03 -24.78 1.84
CA LYS A 92 10.83 -23.64 1.35
C LYS A 92 10.74 -23.50 -0.17
N ILE A 93 10.83 -24.61 -0.91
CA ILE A 93 10.65 -24.61 -2.37
C ILE A 93 9.22 -24.15 -2.73
N LYS A 94 8.20 -24.62 -2.02
CA LYS A 94 6.81 -24.17 -2.22
C LYS A 94 6.66 -22.66 -1.96
N TYR A 95 7.27 -22.13 -0.90
CA TYR A 95 7.22 -20.70 -0.58
C TYR A 95 7.97 -19.85 -1.62
N LEU A 96 9.11 -20.29 -2.14
CA LEU A 96 9.75 -19.62 -3.29
C LEU A 96 8.83 -19.56 -4.51
N HIS A 97 8.06 -20.62 -4.78
CA HIS A 97 7.07 -20.62 -5.85
C HIS A 97 5.92 -19.65 -5.58
N VAL A 98 5.38 -19.64 -4.35
CA VAL A 98 4.33 -18.70 -3.92
C VAL A 98 4.81 -17.25 -4.02
N TRP A 99 6.07 -16.96 -3.69
CA TRP A 99 6.64 -15.63 -3.87
C TRP A 99 6.53 -15.16 -5.32
N ILE A 100 7.02 -15.96 -6.26
CA ILE A 100 7.09 -15.58 -7.69
C ILE A 100 5.70 -15.48 -8.31
N THR A 101 4.77 -16.35 -7.91
CA THR A 101 3.46 -16.48 -8.57
C THR A 101 2.37 -15.64 -7.93
N GLU A 102 2.50 -15.30 -6.64
CA GLU A 102 1.44 -14.64 -5.88
C GLU A 102 1.93 -13.35 -5.23
N CYS A 103 3.00 -13.38 -4.42
CA CYS A 103 3.42 -12.20 -3.66
C CYS A 103 4.00 -11.09 -4.55
N ALA A 104 5.02 -11.41 -5.35
CA ALA A 104 5.74 -10.44 -6.18
C ALA A 104 4.81 -9.65 -7.14
N PRO A 105 3.84 -10.27 -7.83
CA PRO A 105 2.88 -9.53 -8.66
C PRO A 105 2.10 -8.41 -7.94
N TRP A 106 1.82 -8.53 -6.64
CA TRP A 106 1.15 -7.47 -5.87
C TRP A 106 2.11 -6.30 -5.61
N LEU A 107 3.36 -6.62 -5.30
CA LEU A 107 4.40 -5.65 -5.00
C LEU A 107 4.84 -4.91 -6.27
N ASP A 108 4.92 -5.62 -7.40
CA ASP A 108 5.36 -5.10 -8.70
C ASP A 108 4.26 -4.40 -9.52
N MET A 109 3.06 -4.19 -8.96
CA MET A 109 1.92 -3.71 -9.76
C MET A 109 2.16 -2.35 -10.46
N PHE A 110 2.97 -1.46 -9.88
CA PHE A 110 3.41 -0.21 -10.53
C PHE A 110 4.93 -0.24 -10.76
N ASP A 111 5.43 -1.39 -11.20
CA ASP A 111 6.83 -1.65 -11.49
C ASP A 111 6.98 -2.67 -12.63
N ASN A 112 7.08 -2.17 -13.86
CA ASN A 112 7.28 -2.99 -15.07
C ASN A 112 8.65 -3.68 -15.10
N GLU A 113 9.64 -3.15 -14.38
CA GLU A 113 10.95 -3.80 -14.24
C GLU A 113 10.89 -5.00 -13.27
N ARG A 114 9.77 -5.15 -12.54
CA ARG A 114 9.45 -6.28 -11.68
C ARG A 114 10.56 -6.56 -10.67
N HIS A 115 10.97 -5.54 -9.94
CA HIS A 115 12.08 -5.62 -9.01
C HIS A 115 11.83 -6.67 -7.92
N PHE A 116 10.61 -6.81 -7.40
CA PHE A 116 10.29 -7.84 -6.41
C PHE A 116 10.25 -9.25 -7.02
N GLY A 117 9.83 -9.39 -8.28
CA GLY A 117 9.77 -10.67 -8.98
C GLY A 117 11.11 -11.16 -9.54
N LEU A 118 12.02 -10.24 -9.90
CA LEU A 118 13.25 -10.56 -10.63
C LEU A 118 14.51 -10.24 -9.81
N GLN A 119 14.62 -9.04 -9.25
CA GLN A 119 15.84 -8.59 -8.58
C GLN A 119 15.91 -9.04 -7.11
N VAL A 120 14.81 -8.93 -6.36
CA VAL A 120 14.77 -9.32 -4.93
C VAL A 120 15.15 -10.80 -4.72
N PRO A 121 14.70 -11.77 -5.55
CA PRO A 121 15.16 -13.16 -5.42
C PRO A 121 16.66 -13.34 -5.66
N ILE A 122 17.28 -12.49 -6.50
CA ILE A 122 18.74 -12.50 -6.73
C ILE A 122 19.47 -11.91 -5.51
N ILE A 123 18.93 -10.85 -4.92
CA ILE A 123 19.46 -10.25 -3.68
C ILE A 123 19.37 -11.24 -2.52
N ALA A 124 18.25 -11.95 -2.40
CA ALA A 124 18.02 -12.99 -1.38
C ALA A 124 19.09 -14.09 -1.41
N GLN A 125 19.75 -14.32 -2.55
CA GLN A 125 20.82 -15.32 -2.63
C GLN A 125 22.01 -14.95 -1.74
N LYS A 126 22.26 -13.66 -1.48
CA LYS A 126 23.41 -13.19 -0.69
C LYS A 126 23.01 -12.48 0.61
N SER A 127 21.70 -12.28 0.84
CA SER A 127 21.18 -11.60 2.01
C SER A 127 20.23 -12.53 2.77
N PRO A 128 20.65 -13.07 3.93
CA PRO A 128 19.78 -13.87 4.79
C PRO A 128 18.51 -13.13 5.20
N ALA A 129 18.61 -11.83 5.50
CA ALA A 129 17.45 -11.01 5.89
C ALA A 129 16.39 -10.96 4.79
N VAL A 130 16.79 -10.67 3.55
CA VAL A 130 15.87 -10.62 2.41
C VAL A 130 15.31 -12.02 2.10
N PHE A 131 16.13 -13.06 2.19
CA PHE A 131 15.68 -14.45 1.99
C PHE A 131 14.60 -14.86 2.98
N HIS A 132 14.82 -14.65 4.27
CA HIS A 132 13.85 -15.00 5.31
C HIS A 132 12.60 -14.14 5.23
N ALA A 133 12.69 -12.83 4.95
CA ALA A 133 11.53 -11.96 4.80
C ALA A 133 10.65 -12.37 3.61
N LEU A 134 11.27 -12.66 2.46
CA LEU A 134 10.61 -13.16 1.26
C LEU A 134 9.86 -14.46 1.55
N LEU A 135 10.53 -15.43 2.20
CA LEU A 135 9.89 -16.69 2.58
C LEU A 135 8.80 -16.50 3.62
N ALA A 136 8.98 -15.61 4.60
CA ALA A 136 8.00 -15.33 5.64
C ALA A 136 6.69 -14.84 5.02
N LEU A 137 6.76 -13.87 4.09
CA LEU A 137 5.58 -13.35 3.40
C LEU A 137 4.91 -14.45 2.56
N ALA A 138 5.70 -15.24 1.82
CA ALA A 138 5.17 -16.32 1.00
C ALA A 138 4.55 -17.47 1.82
N ALA A 139 5.16 -17.82 2.95
CA ALA A 139 4.58 -18.77 3.90
C ALA A 139 3.27 -18.24 4.45
N ARG A 140 3.23 -16.97 4.85
CA ARG A 140 2.00 -16.34 5.36
C ARG A 140 0.88 -16.34 4.32
N THR A 141 1.20 -16.02 3.07
CA THR A 141 0.25 -16.13 1.96
C THR A 141 -0.26 -17.56 1.80
N ALA A 142 0.63 -18.55 1.82
CA ALA A 142 0.25 -19.95 1.66
C ALA A 142 -0.65 -20.47 2.81
N GLU A 143 -0.35 -20.07 4.05
CA GLU A 143 -1.16 -20.36 5.24
C GLU A 143 -2.57 -19.77 5.09
N ARG A 144 -2.67 -18.48 4.72
CA ARG A 144 -3.94 -17.77 4.59
C ARG A 144 -4.79 -18.26 3.41
N ARG A 145 -4.19 -18.90 2.42
CA ARG A 145 -4.89 -19.55 1.30
C ARG A 145 -5.19 -21.03 1.56
N GLY A 146 -4.83 -21.57 2.73
CA GLY A 146 -5.09 -22.95 3.10
C GLY A 146 -4.20 -23.98 2.38
N TYR A 147 -3.09 -23.55 1.77
CA TYR A 147 -2.14 -24.47 1.11
C TYR A 147 -1.33 -25.30 2.11
N THR A 148 -1.17 -24.79 3.33
CA THR A 148 -0.33 -25.36 4.39
C THR A 148 -1.10 -25.46 5.70
N GLN A 149 -2.08 -26.37 5.77
CA GLN A 149 -2.87 -26.57 6.98
C GLN A 149 -1.99 -26.92 8.19
N GLY A 150 -2.14 -26.17 9.28
CA GLY A 150 -1.44 -26.38 10.55
C GLY A 150 0.03 -25.97 10.59
N SER A 151 0.60 -25.46 9.49
CA SER A 151 1.94 -24.86 9.51
C SER A 151 1.90 -23.46 10.14
N ARG A 152 2.96 -23.11 10.87
CA ARG A 152 3.24 -21.77 11.40
C ARG A 152 4.64 -21.30 10.97
N ASP A 153 5.10 -21.77 9.82
CA ASP A 153 6.44 -21.50 9.29
C ASP A 153 6.67 -20.00 9.11
N SER A 154 5.63 -19.22 8.80
CA SER A 154 5.77 -17.77 8.60
C SER A 154 6.32 -17.06 9.84
N LEU A 155 5.93 -17.49 11.04
CA LEU A 155 6.39 -16.85 12.29
C LEU A 155 7.87 -17.12 12.56
N GLU A 156 8.34 -18.33 12.28
CA GLU A 156 9.75 -18.69 12.45
C GLU A 156 10.63 -17.96 11.42
N LEU A 157 10.19 -17.91 10.15
CA LEU A 157 10.86 -17.14 9.10
C LEU A 157 10.87 -15.64 9.41
N TYR A 158 9.77 -15.11 9.97
CA TYR A 158 9.67 -13.73 10.42
C TYR A 158 10.70 -13.42 11.52
N SER A 159 10.83 -14.30 12.51
CA SER A 159 11.83 -14.21 13.57
C SER A 159 13.25 -14.17 13.01
N GLN A 160 13.56 -15.01 12.02
CA GLN A 160 14.90 -15.08 11.41
C GLN A 160 15.21 -13.89 10.51
N ALA A 161 14.20 -13.34 9.84
CA ALA A 161 14.33 -12.11 9.08
C ALA A 161 14.71 -10.95 10.00
N ILE A 162 14.01 -10.79 11.13
CA ILE A 162 14.31 -9.77 12.14
C ILE A 162 15.70 -9.98 12.72
N SER A 163 16.05 -11.19 13.18
CA SER A 163 17.37 -11.47 13.74
C SER A 163 18.50 -11.18 12.74
N SER A 164 18.31 -11.51 11.46
CA SER A 164 19.28 -11.19 10.40
C SER A 164 19.35 -9.69 10.14
N LEU A 165 18.22 -8.99 10.20
CA LEU A 165 18.13 -7.54 9.98
C LEU A 165 18.81 -6.76 11.12
N THR A 166 18.52 -7.12 12.36
CA THR A 166 19.05 -6.44 13.56
C THR A 166 20.55 -6.67 13.74
N SER A 167 21.10 -7.74 13.16
CA SER A 167 22.54 -7.97 13.08
C SER A 167 23.28 -7.05 12.11
N SER A 168 22.56 -6.37 11.19
CA SER A 168 23.17 -5.43 10.25
C SER A 168 23.50 -4.11 10.93
N LEU A 169 24.75 -3.68 10.83
CA LEU A 169 25.24 -2.41 11.39
C LEU A 169 24.93 -1.21 10.49
N ASN A 170 24.59 -1.43 9.20
CA ASN A 170 24.34 -0.35 8.24
C ASN A 170 22.87 -0.34 7.81
N THR A 171 22.08 0.54 8.43
CA THR A 171 20.64 0.67 8.17
C THR A 171 20.31 1.29 6.81
N LYS A 172 21.31 1.81 6.07
CA LYS A 172 21.13 2.43 4.75
C LYS A 172 21.32 1.46 3.59
N GLU A 173 21.66 0.19 3.85
CA GLU A 173 21.80 -0.78 2.77
C GLU A 173 20.45 -1.03 2.08
N PRO A 174 20.42 -1.15 0.74
CA PRO A 174 19.19 -1.50 0.02
C PRO A 174 18.52 -2.78 0.54
N ASN A 175 19.32 -3.74 1.04
CA ASN A 175 18.82 -4.99 1.62
C ASN A 175 17.95 -4.74 2.87
N VAL A 176 18.30 -3.75 3.69
CA VAL A 176 17.53 -3.36 4.88
C VAL A 176 16.17 -2.82 4.47
N MET A 177 16.14 -1.92 3.47
CA MET A 177 14.91 -1.30 2.96
C MET A 177 13.97 -2.33 2.34
N VAL A 178 14.52 -3.24 1.53
CA VAL A 178 13.77 -4.35 0.94
C VAL A 178 13.19 -5.25 2.03
N THR A 179 14.01 -5.64 3.01
CA THR A 179 13.57 -6.50 4.13
C THR A 179 12.45 -5.83 4.92
N ALA A 180 12.66 -4.59 5.38
CA ALA A 180 11.67 -3.85 6.15
C ALA A 180 10.34 -3.68 5.37
N CYS A 181 10.41 -3.34 4.08
CA CYS A 181 9.22 -3.21 3.25
C CYS A 181 8.45 -4.54 3.12
N ILE A 182 9.13 -5.67 2.90
CA ILE A 182 8.48 -7.00 2.83
C ILE A 182 7.85 -7.39 4.17
N LEU A 183 8.53 -7.12 5.28
CA LEU A 183 8.01 -7.40 6.61
C LEU A 183 6.79 -6.52 6.95
N CYS A 184 6.77 -5.27 6.49
CA CYS A 184 5.61 -4.39 6.60
C CYS A 184 4.38 -4.97 5.86
N VAL A 185 4.57 -5.50 4.65
CA VAL A 185 3.49 -6.18 3.90
C VAL A 185 2.98 -7.40 4.66
N LEU A 186 3.88 -8.21 5.27
CA LEU A 186 3.49 -9.36 6.07
C LEU A 186 2.63 -8.96 7.27
N GLU A 187 3.00 -7.89 7.97
CA GLU A 187 2.20 -7.36 9.08
C GLU A 187 0.85 -6.85 8.61
N MET A 188 0.80 -6.14 7.48
CA MET A 188 -0.46 -5.67 6.88
C MET A 188 -1.41 -6.83 6.53
N MET A 189 -0.88 -8.00 6.19
CA MET A 189 -1.65 -9.23 5.99
C MET A 189 -2.07 -9.92 7.30
N SER A 190 -1.49 -9.55 8.44
CA SER A 190 -1.52 -10.37 9.66
C SER A 190 -2.16 -9.70 10.86
N VAL A 191 -2.16 -8.37 10.95
CA VAL A 191 -2.70 -7.62 12.09
C VAL A 191 -3.67 -6.52 11.67
N SER A 192 -4.25 -5.85 12.69
CA SER A 192 -5.16 -4.73 12.52
C SER A 192 -4.49 -3.52 11.84
N PRO A 193 -5.24 -2.70 11.07
CA PRO A 193 -4.85 -1.35 10.64
C PRO A 193 -4.01 -0.53 11.60
N ARG A 194 -4.47 -0.43 12.85
CA ARG A 194 -3.78 0.35 13.89
C ARG A 194 -2.39 -0.21 14.23
N ASP A 195 -2.22 -1.53 14.17
CA ASP A 195 -0.98 -2.17 14.62
C ASP A 195 0.07 -2.18 13.51
N TRP A 196 -0.31 -2.44 12.24
CA TRP A 196 0.66 -2.37 11.15
C TRP A 196 1.05 -0.94 10.77
N ARG A 197 0.19 0.07 11.02
CA ARG A 197 0.54 1.49 10.82
C ARG A 197 1.79 1.91 11.61
N ARG A 198 1.98 1.35 12.81
CA ARG A 198 3.18 1.59 13.63
C ARG A 198 4.48 1.08 13.00
N HIS A 199 4.41 0.05 12.15
CA HIS A 199 5.56 -0.42 11.38
C HIS A 199 5.83 0.53 10.20
N VAL A 200 4.77 0.95 9.51
CA VAL A 200 4.85 1.95 8.43
C VAL A 200 5.56 3.22 8.91
N GLU A 201 5.30 3.68 10.14
CA GLU A 201 6.06 4.76 10.81
C GLU A 201 7.57 4.51 10.87
N GLY A 202 7.98 3.30 11.27
CA GLY A 202 9.39 2.92 11.31
C GLY A 202 10.05 2.94 9.93
N CYS A 203 9.36 2.43 8.91
CA CYS A 203 9.83 2.49 7.52
C CYS A 203 9.94 3.93 7.01
N ALA A 204 8.95 4.79 7.31
CA ALA A 204 8.97 6.20 6.94
C ALA A 204 10.23 6.91 7.45
N ALA A 205 10.61 6.63 8.70
CA ALA A 205 11.80 7.20 9.32
C ALA A 205 13.09 6.77 8.59
N LEU A 206 13.19 5.48 8.21
CA LEU A 206 14.33 4.95 7.47
C LEU A 206 14.46 5.52 6.04
N PHE A 207 13.33 5.66 5.32
CA PHE A 207 13.34 6.29 4.00
C PHE A 207 13.80 7.75 4.09
N ALA A 208 13.26 8.50 5.05
CA ALA A 208 13.65 9.87 5.30
C ALA A 208 15.15 10.00 5.64
N SER A 209 15.68 9.14 6.52
CA SER A 209 17.11 9.18 6.92
C SER A 209 18.07 8.77 5.80
N SER A 210 17.57 8.07 4.79
CA SER A 210 18.36 7.57 3.66
C SER A 210 18.16 8.37 2.38
N GLY A 211 17.32 9.42 2.40
CA GLY A 211 17.00 10.25 1.23
C GLY A 211 16.24 9.51 0.12
N ILE A 212 15.60 8.39 0.45
CA ILE A 212 14.85 7.59 -0.52
C ILE A 212 13.48 8.21 -0.71
N ASN A 213 13.08 8.39 -1.96
CA ASN A 213 11.80 8.97 -2.35
C ASN A 213 11.31 8.36 -3.67
N GLY A 214 10.13 8.78 -4.13
CA GLY A 214 9.46 8.28 -5.33
C GLY A 214 10.20 8.53 -6.65
N PHE A 215 11.30 9.28 -6.65
CA PHE A 215 12.15 9.52 -7.81
C PHE A 215 13.55 8.90 -7.73
N SER A 216 13.85 8.09 -6.70
CA SER A 216 15.18 7.50 -6.47
C SER A 216 15.69 6.55 -7.57
N GLY A 217 14.84 6.12 -8.51
CA GLY A 217 15.17 5.13 -9.54
C GLY A 217 15.37 3.70 -9.03
N GLY A 218 15.30 2.73 -9.95
CA GLY A 218 15.57 1.31 -9.73
C GLY A 218 14.86 0.70 -8.53
N LEU A 219 15.55 -0.23 -7.85
CA LEU A 219 15.01 -1.00 -6.73
C LEU A 219 14.45 -0.14 -5.59
N LEU A 220 15.14 0.93 -5.20
CA LEU A 220 14.72 1.75 -4.06
C LEU A 220 13.45 2.55 -4.38
N GLN A 221 13.26 2.97 -5.63
CA GLN A 221 12.01 3.57 -6.08
C GLN A 221 10.85 2.56 -6.07
N ALA A 222 11.08 1.33 -6.55
CA ALA A 222 10.07 0.26 -6.49
C ALA A 222 9.67 -0.05 -5.04
N VAL A 223 10.65 -0.15 -4.14
CA VAL A 223 10.44 -0.34 -2.70
C VAL A 223 9.67 0.84 -2.09
N PHE A 224 10.01 2.07 -2.45
CA PHE A 224 9.31 3.28 -1.99
C PHE A 224 7.85 3.30 -2.44
N TRP A 225 7.54 3.03 -3.71
CA TRP A 225 6.15 3.03 -4.19
C TRP A 225 5.33 1.83 -3.68
N CYS A 226 5.97 0.73 -3.33
CA CYS A 226 5.34 -0.32 -2.54
C CYS A 226 4.95 0.20 -1.16
N TYR A 227 5.87 0.85 -0.45
CA TYR A 227 5.60 1.50 0.83
C TYR A 227 4.51 2.57 0.75
N ALA A 228 4.60 3.48 -0.22
CA ALA A 228 3.68 4.60 -0.38
C ALA A 228 2.22 4.14 -0.52
N ARG A 229 1.98 2.99 -1.17
CA ARG A 229 0.65 2.40 -1.25
C ARG A 229 0.15 1.83 0.07
N MET A 230 1.04 1.26 0.89
CA MET A 230 0.70 0.82 2.25
C MET A 230 0.34 2.02 3.13
N ASP A 231 1.12 3.10 3.05
CA ASP A 231 0.88 4.33 3.80
C ASP A 231 -0.43 5.02 3.38
N LEU A 232 -0.68 5.11 2.07
CA LEU A 232 -1.94 5.60 1.52
C LEU A 232 -3.14 4.75 1.97
N CYS A 233 -3.01 3.42 1.96
CA CYS A 233 -4.03 2.51 2.47
C CYS A 233 -4.39 2.87 3.93
N GLY A 234 -3.38 3.16 4.76
CA GLY A 234 -3.56 3.56 6.15
C GLY A 234 -4.31 4.89 6.27
N ALA A 235 -3.98 5.89 5.45
CA ALA A 235 -4.65 7.18 5.43
C ALA A 235 -6.12 7.07 4.99
N ILE A 236 -6.44 6.24 3.99
CA ILE A 236 -7.83 5.98 3.59
C ILE A 236 -8.60 5.27 4.71
N ILE A 237 -7.95 4.35 5.44
CA ILE A 237 -8.59 3.66 6.57
C ILE A 237 -8.90 4.61 7.73
N ALA A 238 -8.05 5.62 7.94
CA ALA A 238 -8.24 6.63 8.97
C ALA A 238 -9.42 7.58 8.68
N ASP A 239 -9.97 7.58 7.46
CA ASP A 239 -11.17 8.37 7.06
C ASP A 239 -11.09 9.84 7.51
N GLY A 240 -9.91 10.45 7.39
CA GLY A 240 -9.66 11.85 7.77
C GLY A 240 -9.21 12.09 9.22
N SER A 241 -9.15 11.08 10.08
CA SER A 241 -8.57 11.26 11.42
C SER A 241 -7.05 11.41 11.38
N GLU A 242 -6.39 10.80 10.40
CA GLU A 242 -4.93 10.83 10.24
C GLU A 242 -4.51 10.92 8.76
N ALA A 243 -3.41 11.63 8.49
CA ALA A 243 -2.78 11.70 7.17
C ALA A 243 -1.85 10.50 6.91
N THR A 244 -1.09 10.54 5.81
CA THR A 244 0.00 9.59 5.60
C THR A 244 1.10 9.77 6.65
N THR A 245 1.73 8.66 7.00
CA THR A 245 2.76 8.59 8.05
C THR A 245 4.05 9.26 7.60
N HIS A 246 4.46 9.03 6.36
CA HIS A 246 5.54 9.77 5.74
C HIS A 246 4.97 11.08 5.19
N PRO A 247 5.49 12.26 5.61
CA PRO A 247 4.99 13.55 5.13
C PRO A 247 5.01 13.63 3.60
N ILE A 248 3.91 14.09 3.00
CA ILE A 248 3.70 14.03 1.55
C ILE A 248 4.76 14.82 0.78
N GLU A 249 5.32 15.87 1.37
CA GLU A 249 6.37 16.72 0.80
C GLU A 249 7.70 15.96 0.62
N LYS A 250 7.86 14.82 1.30
CA LYS A 250 9.04 13.96 1.20
C LYS A 250 8.90 12.84 0.17
N TRP A 251 7.70 12.64 -0.38
CA TRP A 251 7.45 11.53 -1.31
C TRP A 251 8.05 11.77 -2.69
N ALA A 252 8.13 13.02 -3.13
CA ALA A 252 8.65 13.39 -4.43
C ALA A 252 9.61 14.58 -4.27
N LEU A 253 10.92 14.31 -4.30
CA LEU A 253 11.94 15.32 -4.11
C LEU A 253 12.70 15.56 -5.42
N LEU A 254 12.80 16.82 -5.81
CA LEU A 254 13.65 17.26 -6.91
C LEU A 254 14.95 17.82 -6.31
N PRO A 255 16.10 17.14 -6.49
CA PRO A 255 17.38 17.66 -6.04
C PRO A 255 17.64 19.05 -6.63
N ASP A 256 18.23 19.93 -5.84
CA ASP A 256 18.72 21.25 -6.28
C ASP A 256 17.65 22.20 -6.86
N PHE A 257 16.37 21.98 -6.54
CA PHE A 257 15.31 22.91 -6.94
C PHE A 257 15.38 24.21 -6.13
N SER A 258 15.54 25.34 -6.84
CA SER A 258 15.42 26.68 -6.29
C SER A 258 14.19 27.38 -6.87
N GLY A 259 13.25 27.72 -5.99
CA GLY A 259 11.99 28.35 -6.38
C GLY A 259 11.01 28.40 -5.22
N THR A 260 9.84 28.96 -5.47
CA THR A 260 8.71 28.95 -4.53
C THR A 260 8.13 27.54 -4.39
N GLU A 261 7.38 27.28 -3.31
CA GLU A 261 6.72 25.98 -3.12
C GLU A 261 5.69 25.69 -4.22
N ALA A 262 5.07 26.73 -4.79
CA ALA A 262 4.14 26.60 -5.91
C ALA A 262 4.85 26.08 -7.17
N GLU A 263 5.98 26.68 -7.53
CA GLU A 263 6.80 26.25 -8.68
C GLU A 263 7.38 24.85 -8.46
N LYS A 264 7.79 24.53 -7.23
CA LYS A 264 8.28 23.19 -6.86
C LYS A 264 7.21 22.13 -7.08
N GLN A 265 5.98 22.39 -6.64
CA GLN A 265 4.87 21.46 -6.80
C GLN A 265 4.50 21.27 -8.29
N GLU A 266 4.54 22.34 -9.09
CA GLU A 266 4.35 22.24 -10.54
C GLU A 266 5.47 21.42 -11.21
N ALA A 267 6.72 21.65 -10.82
CA ALA A 267 7.87 20.89 -11.32
C ALA A 267 7.79 19.40 -10.96
N ILE A 268 7.34 19.06 -9.75
CA ILE A 268 7.10 17.67 -9.33
C ILE A 268 6.05 17.01 -10.23
N MET A 269 4.93 17.68 -10.47
CA MET A 269 3.89 17.16 -11.36
C MET A 269 4.39 17.01 -12.80
N ALA A 270 5.15 17.98 -13.30
CA ALA A 270 5.77 17.91 -14.62
C ALA A 270 6.74 16.72 -14.74
N GLU A 271 7.53 16.43 -13.69
CA GLU A 271 8.45 15.29 -13.67
C GLU A 271 7.70 13.95 -13.64
N PHE A 272 6.61 13.82 -12.87
CA PHE A 272 5.73 12.65 -12.92
C PHE A 272 5.20 12.42 -14.34
N LEU A 273 4.67 13.46 -14.99
CA LEU A 273 4.12 13.35 -16.35
C LEU A 273 5.21 13.03 -17.37
N LYS A 274 6.40 13.61 -17.23
CA LYS A 274 7.55 13.34 -18.10
C LYS A 274 8.00 11.89 -17.99
N ARG A 275 8.20 11.36 -16.78
CA ARG A 275 8.55 9.94 -16.57
C ARG A 275 7.40 9.02 -16.98
N GLY A 276 6.16 9.40 -16.68
CA GLY A 276 4.96 8.64 -17.01
C GLY A 276 4.71 8.45 -18.51
N ARG A 277 5.21 9.36 -19.35
CA ARG A 277 5.21 9.20 -20.82
C ARG A 277 6.21 8.13 -21.31
N GLN A 278 7.23 7.84 -20.53
CA GLN A 278 8.26 6.84 -20.87
C GLN A 278 7.95 5.49 -20.26
N ILE A 279 7.48 5.49 -19.01
CA ILE A 279 7.20 4.29 -18.22
C ILE A 279 5.80 4.48 -17.61
N PRO A 280 4.79 3.71 -18.04
CA PRO A 280 3.42 3.83 -17.54
C PRO A 280 3.31 3.77 -16.01
N ASP A 281 4.21 3.04 -15.35
CA ASP A 281 4.26 2.92 -13.88
C ASP A 281 4.35 4.26 -13.17
N MET A 282 5.16 5.20 -13.67
CA MET A 282 5.29 6.51 -13.04
C MET A 282 4.04 7.35 -13.22
N TYR A 283 3.27 7.11 -14.29
CA TYR A 283 1.95 7.69 -14.44
C TYR A 283 0.96 7.13 -13.41
N ALA A 284 1.03 5.83 -13.13
CA ALA A 284 0.22 5.19 -12.10
C ALA A 284 0.61 5.62 -10.68
N ASN A 285 1.91 5.73 -10.38
CA ASN A 285 2.42 6.25 -9.11
C ASN A 285 2.02 7.71 -8.87
N CYS A 286 1.86 8.51 -9.94
CA CYS A 286 1.28 9.85 -9.83
C CYS A 286 -0.15 9.82 -9.26
N ALA A 287 -0.98 8.82 -9.62
CA ALA A 287 -2.31 8.67 -9.02
C ALA A 287 -2.25 8.34 -7.53
N VAL A 288 -1.27 7.53 -7.10
CA VAL A 288 -1.00 7.26 -5.67
C VAL A 288 -0.64 8.56 -4.94
N TYR A 289 0.27 9.34 -5.51
CA TYR A 289 0.70 10.62 -4.95
C TYR A 289 -0.46 11.62 -4.83
N LEU A 290 -1.27 11.77 -5.87
CA LEU A 290 -2.44 12.65 -5.84
C LEU A 290 -3.49 12.19 -4.82
N CYS A 291 -3.76 10.88 -4.73
CA CYS A 291 -4.69 10.34 -3.73
C CYS A 291 -4.17 10.55 -2.30
N ALA A 292 -2.85 10.46 -2.08
CA ALA A 292 -2.23 10.76 -0.79
C ALA A 292 -2.36 12.25 -0.43
N LYS A 293 -2.16 13.16 -1.39
CA LYS A 293 -2.43 14.59 -1.18
C LYS A 293 -3.89 14.87 -0.81
N VAL A 294 -4.84 14.13 -1.38
CA VAL A 294 -6.26 14.24 -1.01
C VAL A 294 -6.48 13.81 0.43
N CYS A 295 -5.89 12.68 0.85
CA CYS A 295 -6.01 12.20 2.22
C CYS A 295 -5.35 13.16 3.23
N ASP A 296 -4.24 13.80 2.86
CA ASP A 296 -3.60 14.83 3.67
C ASP A 296 -4.51 16.06 3.85
N LEU A 297 -5.10 16.58 2.77
CA LEU A 297 -6.04 17.69 2.81
C LEU A 297 -7.29 17.34 3.64
N LEU A 298 -7.86 16.14 3.45
CA LEU A 298 -8.97 15.61 4.24
C LEU A 298 -8.62 15.61 5.73
N ALA A 299 -7.45 15.10 6.09
CA ALA A 299 -7.04 15.02 7.48
C ALA A 299 -6.84 16.40 8.12
N ARG A 300 -6.19 17.33 7.41
CA ARG A 300 -6.03 18.71 7.89
C ARG A 300 -7.38 19.41 8.06
N ARG A 301 -8.29 19.25 7.08
CA ARG A 301 -9.61 19.86 7.14
C ARG A 301 -10.45 19.30 8.30
N THR A 302 -10.48 17.98 8.45
CA THR A 302 -11.21 17.30 9.53
C THR A 302 -10.71 17.76 10.90
N ARG A 303 -9.40 17.77 11.12
CA ARG A 303 -8.81 18.26 12.39
C ARG A 303 -9.07 19.73 12.66
N CYS A 304 -9.09 20.57 11.62
CA CYS A 304 -9.42 21.98 11.79
C CYS A 304 -10.90 22.18 12.16
N VAL A 305 -11.82 21.52 11.45
CA VAL A 305 -13.27 21.71 11.63
C VAL A 305 -13.81 20.98 12.86
N GLU A 306 -13.44 19.71 13.07
CA GLU A 306 -13.99 18.88 14.13
C GLU A 306 -13.25 19.02 15.46
N LEU A 307 -11.92 19.20 15.42
CA LEU A 307 -11.09 19.30 16.62
C LEU A 307 -10.68 20.75 16.95
N GLY A 308 -10.98 21.72 16.08
CA GLY A 308 -10.62 23.12 16.29
C GLY A 308 -9.12 23.39 16.25
N GLU A 309 -8.32 22.53 15.59
CA GLU A 309 -6.87 22.69 15.55
C GLU A 309 -6.43 23.84 14.65
N GLU A 310 -5.52 24.68 15.16
CA GLU A 310 -4.85 25.73 14.39
C GLU A 310 -3.72 25.15 13.53
N ASN A 311 -4.08 24.52 12.42
CA ASN A 311 -3.15 23.85 11.50
C ASN A 311 -2.95 24.56 10.15
N GLY A 312 -3.46 25.79 10.01
CA GLY A 312 -3.37 26.60 8.78
C GLY A 312 -4.42 26.28 7.70
N CYS A 313 -5.31 25.31 7.91
CA CYS A 313 -6.38 24.93 6.98
C CYS A 313 -7.68 25.73 7.22
N ASN A 314 -7.60 27.06 7.07
CA ASN A 314 -8.81 27.90 7.08
C ASN A 314 -9.62 27.73 5.79
N ASP A 315 -10.83 28.31 5.73
CA ASP A 315 -11.74 28.12 4.59
C ASP A 315 -11.14 28.59 3.26
N GLU A 316 -10.40 29.70 3.26
CA GLU A 316 -9.78 30.26 2.06
C GLU A 316 -8.61 29.38 1.58
N SER A 317 -7.71 28.98 2.48
CA SER A 317 -6.57 28.11 2.13
C SER A 317 -7.05 26.73 1.68
N PHE A 318 -8.07 26.17 2.36
CA PHE A 318 -8.73 24.95 1.97
C PHE A 318 -9.32 25.04 0.54
N GLU A 319 -10.09 26.09 0.24
CA GLU A 319 -10.70 26.25 -1.08
C GLU A 319 -9.65 26.38 -2.19
N GLN A 320 -8.57 27.13 -1.95
CA GLN A 320 -7.47 27.27 -2.90
C GLN A 320 -6.76 25.94 -3.15
N GLU A 321 -6.40 25.22 -2.09
CA GLU A 321 -5.77 23.89 -2.18
C GLU A 321 -6.68 22.87 -2.85
N TRP A 322 -7.97 22.86 -2.51
CA TRP A 322 -8.97 21.99 -3.11
C TRP A 322 -9.08 22.22 -4.62
N ASN A 323 -9.22 23.48 -5.05
CA ASN A 323 -9.32 23.82 -6.48
C ASN A 323 -8.06 23.41 -7.25
N LYS A 324 -6.88 23.62 -6.66
CA LYS A 324 -5.61 23.20 -7.25
C LYS A 324 -5.54 21.68 -7.38
N LEU A 325 -5.83 20.95 -6.31
CA LEU A 325 -5.74 19.49 -6.30
C LEU A 325 -6.79 18.83 -7.19
N TRP A 326 -8.00 19.40 -7.25
CA TRP A 326 -9.04 18.98 -8.20
C TRP A 326 -8.55 19.16 -9.65
N SER A 327 -7.94 20.30 -9.96
CA SER A 327 -7.36 20.56 -11.28
C SER A 327 -6.22 19.60 -11.63
N GLU A 328 -5.35 19.27 -10.66
CA GLU A 328 -4.29 18.27 -10.83
C GLU A 328 -4.88 16.86 -11.11
N LEU A 329 -5.91 16.46 -10.38
CA LEU A 329 -6.64 15.20 -10.61
C LEU A 329 -7.27 15.18 -12.01
N GLN A 330 -8.01 16.23 -12.40
CA GLN A 330 -8.60 16.30 -13.73
C GLN A 330 -7.52 16.28 -14.82
N GLY A 331 -6.41 16.99 -14.61
CA GLY A 331 -5.24 16.96 -15.49
C GLY A 331 -4.66 15.55 -15.64
N TRP A 332 -4.50 14.80 -14.55
CA TRP A 332 -4.11 13.39 -14.60
C TRP A 332 -5.13 12.56 -15.38
N TYR A 333 -6.43 12.83 -15.24
CA TYR A 333 -7.45 12.08 -15.96
C TYR A 333 -7.42 12.33 -17.48
N THR A 334 -7.29 13.59 -17.90
CA THR A 334 -7.37 13.97 -19.31
C THR A 334 -6.11 13.65 -20.10
N HIS A 335 -4.94 13.65 -19.45
CA HIS A 335 -3.65 13.44 -20.12
C HIS A 335 -3.13 11.99 -20.03
N ARG A 336 -4.00 11.04 -19.71
CA ARG A 336 -3.59 9.63 -19.62
C ARG A 336 -2.94 9.15 -20.91
N PRO A 337 -1.77 8.48 -20.85
CA PRO A 337 -1.22 7.82 -22.01
C PRO A 337 -2.14 6.65 -22.43
N PRO A 338 -2.05 6.16 -23.68
CA PRO A 338 -2.92 5.11 -24.20
C PRO A 338 -3.02 3.88 -23.30
N GLU A 339 -1.90 3.45 -22.70
CA GLU A 339 -1.79 2.31 -21.78
C GLU A 339 -2.66 2.48 -20.53
N MET A 340 -2.93 3.73 -20.13
CA MET A 340 -3.73 4.08 -18.95
C MET A 340 -5.22 4.27 -19.27
N THR A 341 -5.61 4.22 -20.54
CA THR A 341 -7.00 4.40 -20.98
C THR A 341 -7.71 3.07 -21.20
N PRO A 342 -9.05 3.00 -21.03
CA PRO A 342 -9.78 1.76 -21.26
C PRO A 342 -9.81 1.42 -22.76
N VAL A 343 -9.64 0.14 -23.08
CA VAL A 343 -9.82 -0.39 -24.45
C VAL A 343 -11.30 -0.35 -24.84
N LYS A 344 -12.15 -0.70 -23.88
CA LYS A 344 -13.60 -0.75 -24.07
C LYS A 344 -14.31 -0.35 -22.80
N GLU A 345 -15.31 0.49 -22.97
CA GLU A 345 -16.28 0.82 -21.95
C GLU A 345 -17.69 0.45 -22.42
N ILE A 346 -18.41 -0.26 -21.56
CA ILE A 346 -19.83 -0.55 -21.72
C ILE A 346 -20.56 0.08 -20.53
N LYS A 347 -21.54 0.94 -20.83
CA LYS A 347 -22.27 1.73 -19.84
C LYS A 347 -23.10 0.83 -18.91
N THR A 348 -23.38 1.32 -17.71
CA THR A 348 -24.33 0.74 -16.75
C THR A 348 -25.66 0.35 -17.41
N GLY A 349 -26.25 -0.77 -16.97
CA GLY A 349 -27.53 -1.28 -17.46
C GLY A 349 -27.42 -2.15 -18.72
N ALA A 350 -26.31 -2.09 -19.45
CA ALA A 350 -26.07 -3.02 -20.56
C ALA A 350 -25.84 -4.44 -20.01
N GLY A 351 -26.66 -5.39 -20.44
CA GLY A 351 -26.59 -6.78 -19.97
C GLY A 351 -27.11 -6.99 -18.54
N GLY A 352 -27.86 -6.03 -17.98
CA GLY A 352 -28.49 -6.16 -16.65
C GLY A 352 -27.59 -5.84 -15.46
N SER A 353 -26.30 -5.52 -15.67
CA SER A 353 -25.39 -5.14 -14.57
C SER A 353 -25.62 -3.69 -14.10
N PRO A 354 -25.70 -3.42 -12.78
CA PRO A 354 -25.78 -2.06 -12.25
C PRO A 354 -24.44 -1.29 -12.35
N PHE A 355 -23.36 -1.97 -12.71
CA PHE A 355 -22.03 -1.38 -12.87
C PHE A 355 -21.58 -1.39 -14.34
N PRO A 356 -20.80 -0.37 -14.77
CA PRO A 356 -20.20 -0.35 -16.10
C PRO A 356 -19.12 -1.44 -16.21
N MET A 357 -18.88 -1.93 -17.42
CA MET A 357 -17.72 -2.76 -17.72
C MET A 357 -16.62 -1.90 -18.35
N ILE A 358 -15.44 -1.90 -17.75
CA ILE A 358 -14.33 -1.00 -18.10
C ILE A 358 -13.07 -1.84 -18.21
N PHE A 359 -12.71 -2.24 -19.43
CA PHE A 359 -11.58 -3.12 -19.65
C PHE A 359 -10.30 -2.32 -19.90
N PHE A 360 -9.27 -2.57 -19.09
CA PHE A 360 -7.95 -1.95 -19.25
C PHE A 360 -6.95 -2.92 -19.88
N PRO A 361 -6.10 -2.45 -20.81
CA PRO A 361 -5.08 -3.29 -21.44
C PRO A 361 -3.86 -3.52 -20.54
N HIS A 362 -3.60 -2.60 -19.59
CA HIS A 362 -2.41 -2.59 -18.75
C HIS A 362 -2.79 -2.67 -17.27
N TRP A 363 -2.09 -3.51 -16.49
CA TRP A 363 -2.43 -3.71 -15.08
C TRP A 363 -2.26 -2.45 -14.23
N ALA A 364 -1.22 -1.66 -14.50
CA ALA A 364 -1.02 -0.37 -13.83
C ALA A 364 -2.20 0.62 -14.03
N ALA A 365 -2.96 0.49 -15.13
CA ALA A 365 -4.15 1.31 -15.37
C ALA A 365 -5.33 0.93 -14.47
N ILE A 366 -5.44 -0.34 -14.05
CA ILE A 366 -6.53 -0.84 -13.23
C ILE A 366 -6.56 -0.08 -11.89
N SER A 367 -5.49 -0.21 -11.11
CA SER A 367 -5.44 0.36 -9.76
C SER A 367 -5.25 1.87 -9.76
N SER A 368 -4.53 2.44 -10.74
CA SER A 368 -4.37 3.90 -10.80
C SER A 368 -5.68 4.62 -11.12
N ASN A 369 -6.50 4.10 -12.02
CA ASN A 369 -7.83 4.67 -12.29
C ASN A 369 -8.81 4.44 -11.11
N GLN A 370 -8.71 3.31 -10.40
CA GLN A 370 -9.45 3.11 -9.14
C GLN A 370 -9.07 4.17 -8.09
N LEU A 371 -7.77 4.42 -7.90
CA LEU A 371 -7.28 5.44 -6.96
C LEU A 371 -7.68 6.85 -7.39
N TYR A 372 -7.62 7.19 -8.68
CA TYR A 372 -8.14 8.47 -9.16
C TYR A 372 -9.61 8.65 -8.80
N HIS A 373 -10.46 7.65 -9.08
CA HIS A 373 -11.88 7.76 -8.76
C HIS A 373 -12.14 7.79 -7.25
N THR A 374 -11.33 7.08 -6.46
CA THR A 374 -11.36 7.15 -4.99
C THR A 374 -11.01 8.54 -4.50
N ALA A 375 -9.93 9.14 -5.02
CA ALA A 375 -9.52 10.51 -4.72
C ALA A 375 -10.61 11.53 -5.08
N CYS A 376 -11.29 11.37 -6.22
CA CYS A 376 -12.42 12.22 -6.58
C CYS A 376 -13.60 12.08 -5.61
N ILE A 377 -13.92 10.86 -5.14
CA ILE A 377 -14.97 10.65 -4.13
C ILE A 377 -14.63 11.40 -2.85
N LEU A 378 -13.41 11.21 -2.33
CA LEU A 378 -12.95 11.87 -1.10
C LEU A 378 -12.96 13.40 -1.26
N MET A 379 -12.46 13.94 -2.38
CA MET A 379 -12.51 15.38 -2.66
C MET A 379 -13.94 15.95 -2.66
N LEU A 380 -14.89 15.22 -3.23
CA LEU A 380 -16.30 15.64 -3.27
C LEU A 380 -16.98 15.51 -1.90
N GLU A 381 -16.52 14.59 -1.04
CA GLU A 381 -17.02 14.39 0.32
C GLU A 381 -16.56 15.50 1.27
N ILE A 382 -15.30 15.95 1.15
CA ILE A 382 -14.74 17.02 2.00
C ILE A 382 -15.40 18.38 1.74
N MET A 383 -15.93 18.60 0.53
CA MET A 383 -16.47 19.90 0.15
C MET A 383 -17.98 20.00 0.41
N ASN A 384 -18.39 21.05 1.13
CA ASN A 384 -19.81 21.30 1.39
C ASN A 384 -20.57 21.63 0.09
N ASN A 385 -21.74 21.03 -0.10
CA ASN A 385 -22.61 21.19 -1.27
C ASN A 385 -22.99 22.64 -1.61
N GLU A 386 -22.89 23.56 -0.65
CA GLU A 386 -23.25 24.98 -0.80
C GLU A 386 -22.15 25.83 -1.46
N THR A 387 -20.88 25.44 -1.34
CA THR A 387 -19.71 26.17 -1.89
C THR A 387 -19.23 25.61 -3.24
N LEU A 388 -19.79 24.49 -3.69
CA LEU A 388 -19.42 23.84 -4.94
C LEU A 388 -19.93 24.65 -6.15
N ASP A 389 -18.99 25.24 -6.90
CA ASP A 389 -19.24 25.67 -8.27
C ASP A 389 -19.53 24.43 -9.13
N LYS A 390 -20.83 24.12 -9.28
CA LYS A 390 -21.33 22.96 -10.01
C LYS A 390 -20.86 22.92 -11.47
N GLY A 391 -20.42 24.05 -12.04
CA GLY A 391 -19.84 24.10 -13.38
C GLY A 391 -18.50 23.39 -13.50
N LYS A 392 -17.73 23.25 -12.41
CA LYS A 392 -16.41 22.57 -12.38
C LYS A 392 -16.52 21.06 -12.18
N ILE A 393 -17.65 20.56 -11.71
CA ILE A 393 -17.86 19.14 -11.38
C ILE A 393 -18.54 18.46 -12.56
N ILE A 394 -17.77 17.71 -13.33
CA ILE A 394 -18.29 16.99 -14.50
C ILE A 394 -19.06 15.74 -14.08
N HIS A 395 -18.63 15.09 -12.99
CA HIS A 395 -19.14 13.79 -12.54
C HIS A 395 -19.42 13.78 -11.04
N SER A 396 -20.51 13.12 -10.64
CA SER A 396 -20.89 12.98 -9.23
C SER A 396 -20.09 11.91 -8.50
N SER A 397 -20.10 11.93 -7.16
CA SER A 397 -19.47 10.89 -6.33
C SER A 397 -19.99 9.49 -6.67
N LEU A 398 -21.29 9.35 -6.93
CA LEU A 398 -21.89 8.07 -7.33
C LEU A 398 -21.41 7.61 -8.72
N TRP A 399 -21.15 8.53 -9.66
CA TRP A 399 -20.54 8.17 -10.93
C TRP A 399 -19.15 7.58 -10.70
N HIS A 400 -18.30 8.24 -9.91
CA HIS A 400 -16.98 7.74 -9.55
C HIS A 400 -17.05 6.39 -8.81
N ALA A 401 -17.99 6.21 -7.89
CA ALA A 401 -18.20 4.96 -7.16
C ALA A 401 -18.50 3.79 -8.11
N ARG A 402 -19.40 3.99 -9.10
CA ARG A 402 -19.70 2.97 -10.11
C ARG A 402 -18.49 2.60 -10.93
N ARG A 403 -17.60 3.56 -11.23
CA ARG A 403 -16.34 3.29 -11.93
C ARG A 403 -15.43 2.41 -11.10
N VAL A 404 -15.24 2.71 -9.81
CA VAL A 404 -14.40 1.89 -8.91
C VAL A 404 -14.87 0.42 -8.90
N VAL A 405 -16.16 0.19 -8.70
CA VAL A 405 -16.72 -1.17 -8.69
C VAL A 405 -16.62 -1.82 -10.08
N GLY A 406 -16.99 -1.10 -11.13
CA GLY A 406 -16.94 -1.59 -12.51
C GLY A 406 -15.52 -2.00 -12.98
N ILE A 407 -14.50 -1.21 -12.62
CA ILE A 407 -13.10 -1.52 -12.90
C ILE A 407 -12.70 -2.82 -12.18
N SER A 408 -13.07 -2.95 -10.91
CA SER A 408 -12.75 -4.11 -10.09
C SER A 408 -13.38 -5.41 -10.63
N LEU A 409 -14.64 -5.32 -11.09
CA LEU A 409 -15.36 -6.46 -11.69
C LEU A 409 -14.78 -6.87 -13.04
N THR A 410 -14.42 -5.89 -13.87
CA THR A 410 -13.97 -6.15 -15.25
C THR A 410 -12.53 -6.68 -15.31
N ASN A 411 -11.69 -6.33 -14.33
CA ASN A 411 -10.26 -6.60 -14.39
C ASN A 411 -9.77 -7.41 -13.15
N PRO A 412 -10.01 -8.73 -13.09
CA PRO A 412 -9.62 -9.58 -11.97
C PRO A 412 -8.11 -9.89 -11.93
N HIS A 413 -7.24 -8.92 -12.23
CA HIS A 413 -5.80 -9.08 -12.30
C HIS A 413 -5.22 -9.44 -10.93
N PRO A 414 -4.48 -10.57 -10.78
CA PRO A 414 -3.96 -11.03 -9.49
C PRO A 414 -3.09 -10.01 -8.77
N GLY A 415 -2.33 -9.20 -9.52
CA GLY A 415 -1.54 -8.10 -9.00
C GLY A 415 -2.39 -7.05 -8.29
N CYS A 416 -3.53 -6.67 -8.89
CA CYS A 416 -4.29 -5.45 -8.55
C CYS A 416 -5.38 -5.65 -7.48
N ILE A 417 -5.91 -6.87 -7.37
CA ILE A 417 -7.16 -7.13 -6.64
C ILE A 417 -7.08 -6.83 -5.14
N ASN A 418 -5.93 -6.97 -4.49
CA ASN A 418 -5.77 -6.60 -3.08
C ASN A 418 -5.80 -5.07 -2.87
N ASN A 419 -5.34 -4.28 -3.85
CA ASN A 419 -5.37 -2.82 -3.78
C ASN A 419 -6.77 -2.24 -4.01
N ALA A 420 -7.73 -3.05 -4.46
CA ALA A 420 -9.11 -2.64 -4.65
C ALA A 420 -9.93 -2.59 -3.34
N ILE A 421 -9.44 -3.18 -2.24
CA ILE A 421 -10.22 -3.29 -0.98
C ILE A 421 -10.66 -1.92 -0.46
N GLN A 422 -9.75 -0.96 -0.33
CA GLN A 422 -10.08 0.37 0.19
C GLN A 422 -10.92 1.19 -0.80
N PRO A 423 -10.59 1.26 -2.11
CA PRO A 423 -11.47 1.85 -3.11
C PRO A 423 -12.90 1.30 -3.08
N LEU A 424 -13.06 -0.02 -2.97
CA LEU A 424 -14.38 -0.66 -2.91
C LEU A 424 -15.16 -0.29 -1.65
N HIS A 425 -14.49 -0.16 -0.51
CA HIS A 425 -15.11 0.33 0.71
C HIS A 425 -15.59 1.78 0.55
N VAL A 426 -14.72 2.68 0.08
CA VAL A 426 -15.06 4.11 -0.15
C VAL A 426 -16.24 4.24 -1.12
N ALA A 427 -16.21 3.52 -2.24
CA ALA A 427 -17.32 3.49 -3.19
C ALA A 427 -18.59 2.86 -2.59
N GLY A 428 -18.43 1.80 -1.80
CA GLY A 428 -19.50 1.06 -1.14
C GLY A 428 -20.39 1.90 -0.23
N LYS A 429 -19.81 2.90 0.46
CA LYS A 429 -20.54 3.84 1.31
C LYS A 429 -21.64 4.62 0.55
N LEU A 430 -21.50 4.78 -0.77
CA LEU A 430 -22.37 5.64 -1.59
C LEU A 430 -23.54 4.90 -2.26
N PHE A 431 -23.58 3.58 -2.20
CA PHE A 431 -24.67 2.81 -2.77
C PHE A 431 -25.81 2.64 -1.77
N THR A 432 -27.02 2.44 -2.30
CA THR A 432 -28.24 2.22 -1.49
C THR A 432 -29.04 1.01 -1.93
N HIS A 433 -28.82 0.52 -3.16
CA HIS A 433 -29.57 -0.61 -3.70
C HIS A 433 -28.94 -1.94 -3.28
N PHE A 434 -29.78 -2.86 -2.83
CA PHE A 434 -29.38 -4.17 -2.32
C PHE A 434 -28.58 -5.01 -3.32
N GLU A 435 -28.92 -4.96 -4.61
CA GLU A 435 -28.17 -5.67 -5.65
C GLU A 435 -26.72 -5.17 -5.77
N GLU A 436 -26.52 -3.84 -5.72
CA GLU A 436 -25.20 -3.22 -5.76
C GLU A 436 -24.37 -3.66 -4.54
N HIS A 437 -24.98 -3.69 -3.35
CA HIS A 437 -24.33 -4.14 -2.11
C HIS A 437 -23.92 -5.62 -2.19
N SER A 438 -24.81 -6.50 -2.65
CA SER A 438 -24.52 -7.93 -2.81
C SER A 438 -23.31 -8.18 -3.72
N ILE A 439 -23.19 -7.43 -4.81
CA ILE A 439 -22.06 -7.53 -5.74
C ILE A 439 -20.75 -7.08 -5.06
N ILE A 440 -20.76 -5.96 -4.34
CA ILE A 440 -19.59 -5.44 -3.63
C ILE A 440 -19.11 -6.42 -2.56
N VAL A 441 -20.03 -6.98 -1.79
CA VAL A 441 -19.74 -8.01 -0.78
C VAL A 441 -19.07 -9.23 -1.41
N LYS A 442 -19.68 -9.79 -2.48
CA LYS A 442 -19.12 -10.94 -3.21
C LYS A 442 -17.73 -10.66 -3.76
N LEU A 443 -17.50 -9.43 -4.23
CA LEU A 443 -16.20 -9.02 -4.75
C LEU A 443 -15.15 -8.95 -3.64
N ILE A 444 -15.45 -8.33 -2.49
CA ILE A 444 -14.54 -8.27 -1.33
C ILE A 444 -14.23 -9.68 -0.83
N ASP A 445 -15.23 -10.56 -0.66
CA ASP A 445 -15.00 -11.96 -0.30
C ASP A 445 -14.09 -12.69 -1.30
N SER A 446 -14.28 -12.45 -2.59
CA SER A 446 -13.46 -13.07 -3.62
C SER A 446 -12.00 -12.61 -3.54
N ILE A 447 -11.74 -11.37 -3.12
CA ILE A 447 -10.37 -10.87 -2.93
C ILE A 447 -9.68 -11.65 -1.82
N GLU A 448 -10.31 -11.80 -0.66
CA GLU A 448 -9.73 -12.57 0.45
C GLU A 448 -9.51 -14.04 0.08
N ALA A 449 -10.49 -14.69 -0.56
CA ALA A 449 -10.36 -16.08 -0.98
C ALA A 449 -9.20 -16.29 -1.98
N ARG A 450 -8.96 -15.33 -2.87
CA ARG A 450 -7.93 -15.44 -3.93
C ARG A 450 -6.55 -15.03 -3.48
N THR A 451 -6.43 -14.15 -2.50
CA THR A 451 -5.14 -13.53 -2.13
C THR A 451 -4.70 -13.89 -0.71
N GLY A 452 -5.62 -14.37 0.12
CA GLY A 452 -5.43 -14.49 1.55
C GLY A 452 -5.59 -13.16 2.30
N TRP A 453 -5.58 -11.99 1.67
CA TRP A 453 -5.63 -10.71 2.37
C TRP A 453 -6.93 -10.51 3.15
N GLY A 454 -6.82 -10.19 4.44
CA GLY A 454 -7.98 -9.93 5.29
C GLY A 454 -8.75 -8.69 4.79
N SER A 455 -9.94 -8.92 4.24
CA SER A 455 -10.78 -7.87 3.63
C SER A 455 -12.23 -7.92 4.13
N ARG A 456 -12.68 -9.05 4.69
CA ARG A 456 -14.06 -9.21 5.21
C ARG A 456 -14.45 -8.24 6.31
N TRP A 457 -13.50 -7.70 7.06
CA TRP A 457 -13.79 -6.65 8.03
C TRP A 457 -14.38 -5.40 7.36
N ARG A 458 -13.98 -5.07 6.12
CA ARG A 458 -14.62 -3.98 5.35
C ARG A 458 -16.06 -4.28 4.96
N ILE A 459 -16.47 -5.54 4.88
CA ILE A 459 -17.88 -5.90 4.68
C ILE A 459 -18.67 -5.46 5.92
N LYS A 460 -18.15 -5.69 7.12
CA LYS A 460 -18.81 -5.28 8.37
C LYS A 460 -18.96 -3.77 8.48
N ASP A 461 -17.92 -3.02 8.10
CA ASP A 461 -17.98 -1.55 8.06
C ASP A 461 -19.09 -1.08 7.10
N LEU A 462 -19.20 -1.71 5.93
CA LEU A 462 -20.24 -1.42 4.95
C LEU A 462 -21.64 -1.80 5.46
N GLU A 463 -21.79 -2.96 6.10
CA GLU A 463 -23.05 -3.37 6.73
C GLU A 463 -23.51 -2.37 7.79
N ALA A 464 -22.58 -1.83 8.59
CA ALA A 464 -22.88 -0.78 9.55
C ALA A 464 -23.34 0.51 8.85
N THR A 465 -22.71 0.89 7.74
CA THR A 465 -23.15 2.03 6.91
C THR A 465 -24.53 1.81 6.29
N TRP A 466 -24.83 0.59 5.82
CA TRP A 466 -26.09 0.27 5.15
C TRP A 466 -27.25 -0.03 6.12
N GLY A 467 -26.95 -0.33 7.39
CA GLY A 467 -27.93 -0.63 8.43
C GLY A 467 -28.47 -2.06 8.42
N TYR A 468 -27.80 -3.02 7.77
CA TYR A 468 -28.20 -4.44 7.78
C TYR A 468 -27.04 -5.41 7.47
N CYS A 469 -27.16 -6.66 7.94
CA CYS A 469 -26.12 -7.70 7.81
C CYS A 469 -26.31 -8.63 6.60
N ARG A 470 -25.23 -9.27 6.16
CA ARG A 470 -25.15 -10.14 4.98
C ARG A 470 -26.10 -11.32 4.94
N GLY A 471 -26.59 -11.78 6.08
CA GLY A 471 -27.61 -12.83 6.17
C GLY A 471 -28.91 -12.49 5.43
N THR A 472 -29.12 -11.22 5.04
CA THR A 472 -30.26 -10.78 4.24
C THR A 472 -30.06 -10.93 2.73
N PHE A 473 -28.84 -11.25 2.23
CA PHE A 473 -28.54 -11.33 0.78
C PHE A 473 -29.05 -12.61 0.05
N THR A 474 -29.95 -13.38 0.66
CA THR A 474 -30.49 -14.64 0.10
C THR A 474 -31.49 -14.40 -1.03
#